data_AF-A0A535XRC4-F1
#
_entry.id   AF-A0A535XRC4-F1
#
_cell.length_a   1.000
_cell.length_b   1.000
_cell.length_c   1.000
_cell.angle_alpha   90.00
_cell.angle_beta   90.00
_cell.angle_gamma   90.00
#
_symmetry.space_group_name_H-M   'P 1'
#
loop_
_entity.id
_entity.type
_entity.pdbx_description
1 polymer ?
#
loop_
_entity_poly.entity_id
_entity_poly.type
_entity_poly.pdbx_seq_one_letter_code
_entity_poly.pdbx_strand_id
1 'polypeptide(L)'
;MQSTTTDRERNFRHSYTKDRPELLNRLSRIEGQVRGIRRLIGEDAYCLDVLQQVEAMTAAADEVALLLLEDHIDGCLAHAIESGEGAPYVNEVMAVVRRAMGRRATRPARVKRGATG
;
A
#
# COMPACT_ATOMS: atom_id res chain seq x y z
N MET A 1 -31.24 5.53 -26.49
CA MET A 1 -29.94 5.00 -26.96
C MET A 1 -28.94 6.15 -27.04
N GLN A 2 -28.23 6.43 -25.95
CA GLN A 2 -27.07 7.33 -25.90
C GLN A 2 -26.32 7.03 -24.59
N SER A 3 -25.50 5.98 -24.60
CA SER A 3 -24.48 5.76 -23.58
C SER A 3 -23.26 6.54 -24.03
N THR A 4 -23.03 7.68 -23.40
CA THR A 4 -21.97 8.64 -23.77
C THR A 4 -20.59 8.09 -23.42
N THR A 5 -19.61 8.43 -24.24
CA THR A 5 -18.16 8.13 -24.13
C THR A 5 -17.59 8.31 -22.71
N THR A 6 -18.20 9.15 -21.88
CA THR A 6 -17.82 9.42 -20.49
C THR A 6 -17.96 8.22 -19.55
N ASP A 7 -18.84 7.25 -19.82
CA ASP A 7 -18.98 6.05 -18.97
C ASP A 7 -17.87 5.01 -19.21
N ARG A 8 -17.29 4.98 -20.40
CA ARG A 8 -16.13 4.13 -20.72
C ARG A 8 -14.85 4.64 -20.04
N GLU A 9 -14.65 5.96 -19.99
CA GLU A 9 -13.50 6.57 -19.30
C GLU A 9 -13.57 6.46 -17.77
N ARG A 10 -14.78 6.45 -17.19
CA ARG A 10 -14.99 6.29 -15.73
C ARG A 10 -14.74 4.86 -15.26
N ASN A 11 -15.12 3.85 -16.04
CA ASN A 11 -14.97 2.44 -15.66
C ASN A 11 -13.55 1.89 -15.81
N PHE A 12 -12.68 2.56 -16.56
CA PHE A 12 -11.27 2.14 -16.72
C PHE A 12 -10.43 2.34 -15.46
N ARG A 13 -10.97 2.97 -14.40
CA ARG A 13 -10.22 3.41 -13.20
C ARG A 13 -10.48 2.59 -11.93
N HIS A 14 -11.30 1.54 -12.00
CA HIS A 14 -11.69 0.76 -10.80
C HIS A 14 -11.50 -0.75 -11.01
N SER A 15 -10.25 -1.18 -11.07
CA SER A 15 -9.93 -2.61 -11.26
C SER A 15 -10.32 -3.47 -10.04
N TYR A 16 -10.30 -2.91 -8.82
CA TYR A 16 -10.35 -3.70 -7.57
C TYR A 16 -11.74 -4.25 -7.20
N THR A 17 -12.67 -4.26 -8.15
CA THR A 17 -14.06 -4.66 -7.92
C THR A 17 -14.21 -6.15 -7.63
N LYS A 18 -13.32 -7.01 -8.14
CA LYS A 18 -13.34 -8.46 -7.86
C LYS A 18 -12.92 -8.78 -6.42
N ASP A 19 -11.88 -8.12 -5.92
CA ASP A 19 -11.32 -8.40 -4.60
C ASP A 19 -11.74 -7.37 -3.53
N ARG A 20 -12.73 -6.53 -3.84
CA ARG A 20 -13.26 -5.50 -2.93
C ARG A 20 -13.62 -6.08 -1.55
N PRO A 21 -14.34 -7.21 -1.41
CA PRO A 21 -14.66 -7.76 -0.08
C PRO A 21 -13.40 -8.18 0.69
N GLU A 22 -12.41 -8.75 0.01
CA GLU A 22 -11.15 -9.15 0.63
C GLU A 22 -10.36 -7.94 1.12
N LEU A 23 -10.23 -6.90 0.28
CA LEU A 23 -9.57 -5.65 0.65
C LEU A 23 -10.22 -5.01 1.88
N LEU A 24 -11.55 -4.94 1.91
CA LEU A 24 -12.30 -4.42 3.06
C LEU A 24 -12.06 -5.25 4.33
N ASN A 25 -12.02 -6.57 4.21
CA ASN A 25 -11.72 -7.46 5.35
C ASN A 25 -10.30 -7.24 5.88
N ARG A 26 -9.30 -7.08 5.00
CA ARG A 26 -7.92 -6.79 5.39
C ARG A 26 -7.81 -5.42 6.08
N LEU A 27 -8.48 -4.41 5.55
CA LEU A 27 -8.54 -3.08 6.17
C LEU A 27 -9.19 -3.12 7.55
N SER A 28 -10.26 -3.90 7.74
CA SER A 28 -10.90 -4.08 9.05
C SER A 28 -9.95 -4.73 10.08
N ARG A 29 -9.11 -5.68 9.65
CA ARG A 29 -8.05 -6.26 10.51
C ARG A 29 -7.01 -5.21 10.90
N ILE A 30 -6.54 -4.41 9.95
CA ILE A 30 -5.59 -3.30 10.20
C ILE A 30 -6.19 -2.31 11.20
N GLU A 31 -7.46 -1.96 11.07
CA GLU A 31 -8.15 -1.10 12.04
C GLU A 31 -8.15 -1.73 13.45
N GLY A 32 -8.36 -3.04 13.55
CA GLY A 32 -8.20 -3.79 14.79
C GLY A 32 -6.80 -3.70 15.38
N GLN A 33 -5.75 -3.80 14.56
CA GLN A 33 -4.36 -3.64 14.99
C GLN A 33 -4.10 -2.22 15.51
N VAL A 34 -4.59 -1.18 14.83
CA VAL A 34 -4.49 0.22 15.29
C VAL A 34 -5.12 0.39 16.67
N ARG A 35 -6.34 -0.16 16.88
CA ARG A 35 -7.00 -0.14 18.19
C ARG A 35 -6.20 -0.90 19.25
N GLY A 36 -5.61 -2.04 18.89
CA GLY A 36 -4.74 -2.83 19.77
C GLY A 36 -3.49 -2.05 20.21
N ILE A 37 -2.79 -1.40 19.27
CA ILE A 37 -1.63 -0.56 19.53
C ILE A 37 -1.99 0.60 20.47
N ARG A 38 -3.11 1.29 20.20
CA ARG A 38 -3.60 2.36 21.08
C ARG A 38 -3.85 1.88 22.51
N ARG A 39 -4.42 0.67 22.67
CA ARG A 39 -4.64 0.06 23.99
C ARG A 39 -3.32 -0.23 24.69
N LEU A 40 -2.36 -0.86 24.01
CA LEU A 40 -1.04 -1.16 24.58
C LEU A 40 -0.33 0.10 25.07
N ILE A 41 -0.37 1.19 24.30
CA ILE A 41 0.19 2.47 24.70
C ILE A 41 -0.54 3.02 25.93
N GLY A 42 -1.87 2.96 25.97
CA GLY A 42 -2.66 3.43 27.10
C GLY A 42 -2.47 2.59 28.38
N GLU A 43 -1.95 1.38 28.26
CA GLU A 43 -1.63 0.46 29.37
C GLU A 43 -0.15 0.52 29.78
N ASP A 44 0.64 1.47 29.24
CA ASP A 44 2.09 1.59 29.46
C ASP A 44 2.84 0.26 29.17
N ALA A 45 2.40 -0.47 28.14
CA ALA A 45 3.00 -1.74 27.74
C ALA A 45 4.46 -1.58 27.32
N TYR A 46 5.22 -2.67 27.40
CA TYR A 46 6.64 -2.66 27.04
C TYR A 46 6.85 -2.21 25.60
N CYS A 47 7.77 -1.25 25.40
CA CYS A 47 7.98 -0.59 24.11
C CYS A 47 8.25 -1.58 22.96
N LEU A 48 8.92 -2.70 23.23
CA LEU A 48 9.20 -3.71 22.20
C LEU A 48 7.92 -4.39 21.70
N ASP A 49 6.94 -4.63 22.57
CA ASP A 49 5.68 -5.28 22.21
C ASP A 49 4.84 -4.34 21.34
N VAL A 50 4.82 -3.04 21.69
CA VAL A 50 4.19 -2.00 20.86
C VAL A 50 4.85 -1.95 19.48
N LEU A 51 6.19 -1.95 19.42
CA LEU A 51 6.93 -1.94 18.16
C LEU A 51 6.60 -3.18 17.31
N GLN A 52 6.56 -4.38 17.91
CA GLN A 52 6.18 -5.60 17.21
C GLN A 52 4.76 -5.51 16.60
N GLN A 53 3.80 -4.92 17.32
CA GLN A 53 2.45 -4.72 16.77
C GLN A 53 2.43 -3.68 15.64
N VAL A 54 3.23 -2.62 15.73
CA VAL A 54 3.37 -1.62 14.65
C VAL A 54 3.97 -2.26 13.40
N GLU A 55 4.98 -3.11 13.54
CA GLU A 55 5.57 -3.86 12.41
C GLU A 55 4.54 -4.81 11.78
N ALA A 56 3.77 -5.53 12.59
CA ALA A 56 2.70 -6.42 12.10
C ALA A 56 1.61 -5.64 11.34
N MET A 57 1.23 -4.46 11.82
CA MET A 57 0.28 -3.57 11.14
C MET A 57 0.85 -3.06 9.81
N THR A 58 2.13 -2.66 9.80
CA THR A 58 2.80 -2.17 8.61
C THR A 58 2.90 -3.25 7.53
N ALA A 59 3.22 -4.49 7.92
CA ALA A 59 3.23 -5.64 7.01
C ALA A 59 1.84 -5.90 6.41
N ALA A 60 0.78 -5.86 7.23
CA ALA A 60 -0.59 -6.02 6.73
C ALA A 60 -1.00 -4.90 5.76
N ALA A 61 -0.57 -3.66 5.99
CA ALA A 61 -0.81 -2.54 5.08
C ALA A 61 -0.02 -2.69 3.77
N ASP A 62 1.23 -3.18 3.82
CA ASP A 62 2.03 -3.51 2.63
C ASP A 62 1.33 -4.59 1.78
N GLU A 63 0.73 -5.62 2.39
CA GLU A 63 -0.04 -6.63 1.66
C GLU A 63 -1.25 -6.05 0.93
N VAL A 64 -2.01 -5.16 1.57
CA VAL A 64 -3.13 -4.46 0.91
C VAL A 64 -2.65 -3.62 -0.27
N ALA A 65 -1.52 -2.93 -0.12
CA ALA A 65 -0.93 -2.14 -1.19
C ALA A 65 -0.50 -3.00 -2.39
N LEU A 66 0.03 -4.20 -2.14
CA LEU A 66 0.41 -5.15 -3.18
C LEU A 66 -0.80 -5.69 -3.94
N LEU A 67 -1.88 -6.07 -3.23
CA LEU A 67 -3.11 -6.55 -3.87
C LEU A 67 -3.74 -5.48 -4.77
N LEU A 68 -3.79 -4.24 -4.30
CA LEU A 68 -4.28 -3.12 -5.12
C LEU A 68 -3.38 -2.87 -6.35
N LEU A 69 -2.08 -3.11 -6.22
CA LEU A 69 -1.14 -2.95 -7.32
C LEU A 69 -1.27 -4.06 -8.37
N GLU A 70 -1.36 -5.31 -7.92
CA GLU A 70 -1.60 -6.49 -8.78
C GLU A 70 -2.87 -6.30 -9.61
N ASP A 71 -3.96 -5.94 -8.94
CA ASP A 71 -5.21 -5.66 -9.61
C ASP A 71 -5.10 -4.49 -10.61
N HIS A 72 -4.41 -3.40 -10.27
CA HIS A 72 -4.18 -2.30 -11.22
C HIS A 72 -3.38 -2.73 -12.47
N ILE A 73 -2.41 -3.63 -12.29
CA ILE A 73 -1.60 -4.19 -13.37
C ILE A 73 -2.47 -5.05 -14.30
N ASP A 74 -3.27 -5.95 -13.72
CA ASP A 74 -4.12 -6.89 -14.46
C ASP A 74 -5.30 -6.21 -15.17
N GLY A 75 -5.81 -5.13 -14.59
CA GLY A 75 -6.88 -4.32 -15.19
C GLY A 75 -6.34 -3.22 -16.09
N CYS A 76 -6.02 -2.09 -15.48
CA CYS A 76 -5.77 -0.83 -16.19
C CYS A 76 -4.54 -0.92 -17.11
N LEU A 77 -3.42 -1.45 -16.61
CA LEU A 77 -2.18 -1.51 -17.38
C LEU A 77 -2.28 -2.53 -18.52
N ALA A 78 -2.81 -3.73 -18.29
CA ALA A 78 -2.99 -4.73 -19.34
C ALA A 78 -3.79 -4.20 -20.53
N HIS A 79 -4.95 -3.57 -20.26
CA HIS A 79 -5.77 -2.98 -21.33
C HIS A 79 -5.09 -1.78 -22.01
N ALA A 80 -4.34 -0.96 -21.26
CA ALA A 80 -3.58 0.15 -21.84
C ALA A 80 -2.46 -0.34 -22.76
N ILE A 81 -1.79 -1.44 -22.41
CA ILE A 81 -0.78 -2.08 -23.28
C ILE A 81 -1.42 -2.55 -24.59
N GLU A 82 -2.58 -3.21 -24.53
CA GLU A 82 -3.32 -3.65 -25.73
C GLU A 82 -3.72 -2.48 -26.64
N SER A 83 -3.98 -1.31 -26.05
CA SER A 83 -4.37 -0.09 -26.78
C SER A 83 -3.18 0.77 -27.24
N GLY A 84 -1.94 0.35 -26.97
CA GLY A 84 -0.73 1.11 -27.31
C GLY A 84 -0.42 2.29 -26.37
N GLU A 85 -1.15 2.42 -25.27
CA GLU A 85 -1.06 3.52 -24.29
C GLU A 85 -0.45 3.07 -22.95
N GLY A 86 0.35 1.99 -22.94
CA GLY A 86 0.86 1.40 -21.70
C GLY A 86 1.91 2.25 -20.94
N ALA A 87 2.69 3.09 -21.64
CA ALA A 87 3.85 3.76 -21.06
C ALA A 87 3.54 4.68 -19.84
N PRO A 88 2.47 5.49 -19.85
CA PRO A 88 2.05 6.25 -18.67
C PRO A 88 1.74 5.38 -17.45
N TYR A 89 1.01 4.28 -17.63
CA TYR A 89 0.62 3.36 -16.55
C TYR A 89 1.83 2.63 -15.95
N VAL A 90 2.82 2.24 -16.78
CA VAL A 90 4.08 1.68 -16.29
C VAL A 90 4.80 2.68 -15.37
N ASN A 91 4.82 3.96 -15.72
CA ASN A 91 5.45 4.99 -14.89
C ASN A 91 4.74 5.16 -13.54
N GLU A 92 3.41 5.08 -13.51
CA GLU A 92 2.62 5.14 -12.28
C GLU A 92 2.93 3.96 -11.36
N VAL A 93 2.94 2.73 -11.89
CA VAL A 93 3.31 1.51 -11.17
C VAL A 93 4.72 1.64 -10.60
N MET A 94 5.69 2.05 -11.43
CA MET A 94 7.08 2.20 -10.99
C MET A 94 7.25 3.27 -9.91
N ALA A 95 6.46 4.34 -9.91
CA ALA A 95 6.47 5.34 -8.85
C ALA A 95 6.00 4.76 -7.50
N VAL A 96 4.97 3.91 -7.51
CA VAL A 96 4.47 3.21 -6.31
C VAL A 96 5.52 2.21 -5.79
N VAL A 97 6.07 1.38 -6.68
CA VAL A 97 7.10 0.37 -6.34
C VAL A 97 8.34 1.02 -5.74
N ARG A 98 8.85 2.11 -6.33
CA ARG A 98 10.01 2.83 -5.79
C ARG A 98 9.76 3.34 -4.37
N ARG A 99 8.56 3.85 -4.08
CA ARG A 99 8.19 4.26 -2.71
C ARG A 99 8.12 3.06 -1.76
N ALA A 100 7.52 1.95 -2.20
CA ALA A 100 7.41 0.74 -1.38
C ALA A 100 8.77 0.12 -1.04
N MET A 101 9.66 -0.02 -2.03
CA MET A 101 11.01 -0.55 -1.83
C MET A 101 11.94 0.44 -1.10
N GLY A 102 11.78 1.75 -1.36
CA GLY A 102 12.56 2.80 -0.71
C GLY A 102 12.30 2.92 0.80
N ARG A 103 11.07 2.64 1.26
CA ARG A 103 10.74 2.58 2.70
C ARG A 103 11.55 1.53 3.47
N ARG A 104 12.02 0.47 2.80
CA ARG A 104 12.90 -0.56 3.41
C ARG A 104 14.40 -0.24 3.30
N ALA A 105 14.80 0.63 2.38
CA ALA A 105 16.19 0.72 1.94
C ALA A 105 17.11 1.62 2.78
N THR A 106 16.61 2.48 3.67
CA THR A 106 17.51 3.39 4.41
C THR A 106 17.10 3.60 5.87
N ARG A 107 17.65 2.77 6.75
CA ARG A 107 18.07 3.26 8.07
C ARG A 107 19.49 3.81 7.89
N PRO A 108 19.72 5.13 7.81
CA PRO A 108 21.08 5.64 7.77
C PRO A 108 21.82 5.17 9.03
N ALA A 109 23.00 4.58 8.85
CA ALA A 109 23.85 4.17 9.95
C ALA A 109 24.11 5.39 10.84
N ARG A 110 23.71 5.30 12.11
CA ARG A 110 23.94 6.35 13.10
C ARG A 110 25.45 6.57 13.24
N VAL A 111 25.95 7.69 12.72
CA VAL A 111 27.33 8.14 12.92
C VAL A 111 27.55 8.29 14.43
N LYS A 112 28.44 7.48 15.01
CA LYS A 112 28.94 7.70 16.36
C LYS A 112 29.79 8.96 16.32
N ARG A 113 29.26 10.10 16.79
CA ARG A 113 30.11 11.23 17.16
C ARG A 113 30.92 10.79 18.36
N GLY A 114 32.19 10.50 18.11
CA GLY A 114 33.19 10.23 19.14
C GLY A 114 33.25 11.40 20.10
N ALA A 115 33.25 11.06 21.38
CA ALA A 115 33.70 11.96 22.42
C ALA A 115 35.19 12.25 22.19
N THR A 116 35.52 13.51 21.95
CA THR A 116 36.85 14.04 22.23
C THR A 116 36.72 14.87 23.49
N GLY A 117 37.47 14.47 24.51
CA GLY A 117 37.68 15.24 25.73
C GLY A 117 38.58 16.44 25.53
#